data_AF-A0A2G6CBE3-F1
#
_entry.id   AF-A0A2G6CBE3-F1
#
_cell.length_a   1.000
_cell.length_b   1.000
_cell.length_c   1.000
_cell.angle_alpha   90.00
_cell.angle_beta   90.00
_cell.angle_gamma   90.00
#
_symmetry.space_group_name_H-M   'P 1'
#
loop_
_entity.id
_entity.type
_entity.pdbx_description
1 polymer ?
#
loop_
_entity_poly.entity_id
_entity_poly.type
_entity_poly.pdbx_seq_one_letter_code
_entity_poly.pdbx_strand_id
1 'polypeptide(L)' 'MHIITKKDGEGFLAEVEGKENLFAFGKTEHEALQELQHVIDMMIDYHKEELTFQKSVKNFLLTKKLNYAV' A
#
# COMPACT_ATOMS: atom_id res chain seq x y z
N MET A 1 9.06 12.93 4.58
CA MET A 1 8.96 11.58 3.99
C MET A 1 10.27 11.33 3.27
N HIS A 2 11.06 10.37 3.73
CA HIS A 2 12.38 10.09 3.20
C HIS A 2 12.43 8.64 2.73
N ILE A 3 13.02 8.43 1.56
CA ILE A 3 13.35 7.10 1.05
C ILE A 3 14.81 6.88 1.35
N ILE A 4 15.14 5.74 1.96
CA ILE A 4 16.50 5.33 2.27
C ILE A 4 16.85 4.18 1.35
N THR A 5 18.00 4.28 0.68
CA THR A 5 18.59 3.17 -0.06
C THR A 5 19.89 2.77 0.64
N LYS A 6 20.03 1.49 0.98
CA LYS A 6 21.23 0.97 1.64
C LYS A 6 21.69 -0.32 0.98
N LYS A 7 23.00 -0.57 0.99
CA LYS A 7 23.57 -1.82 0.49
C LYS A 7 23.09 -3.00 1.36
N ASP A 8 22.62 -4.05 0.71
CA ASP A 8 22.14 -5.27 1.36
C ASP A 8 22.61 -6.50 0.56
N GLY A 9 23.50 -7.29 1.15
CA GLY A 9 24.18 -8.39 0.46
C GLY A 9 24.86 -7.95 -0.85
N GLU A 10 24.46 -8.58 -1.96
CA GLU A 10 24.95 -8.28 -3.31
C GLU A 10 24.19 -7.13 -4.01
N GLY A 11 23.15 -6.58 -3.39
CA GLY A 11 22.32 -5.54 -3.97
C GLY A 11 22.02 -4.40 -2.99
N PHE A 12 20.83 -3.83 -3.14
CA PHE A 12 20.36 -2.66 -2.41
C PHE A 12 18.93 -2.85 -1.95
N LEU A 13 18.65 -2.39 -0.73
CA LEU A 13 17.32 -2.31 -0.16
C LEU A 13 16.89 -0.84 -0.14
N ALA A 14 15.75 -0.54 -0.77
CA ALA A 14 15.09 0.75 -0.70
C ALA A 14 13.89 0.65 0.25
N GLU A 15 13.74 1.58 1.20
CA GLU A 15 12.65 1.58 2.19
C GLU A 15 12.13 2.99 2.47
N VAL A 16 10.86 3.09 2.87
CA VAL A 16 10.25 4.34 3.34
C VAL A 16 10.52 4.51 4.82
N GLU A 17 11.28 5.54 5.19
CA GLU A 17 11.64 5.80 6.59
C GLU A 17 10.39 5.97 7.46
N GLY A 18 10.39 5.27 8.60
CA GLY A 18 9.29 5.31 9.57
C GLY A 18 8.05 4.52 9.15
N LYS A 19 8.10 3.75 8.05
CA LYS A 19 7.00 2.88 7.64
C LYS A 19 7.43 1.42 7.50
N GLU A 20 6.93 0.60 8.41
CA GLU A 20 7.10 -0.85 8.34
C GLU A 20 6.47 -1.43 7.07
N ASN A 21 7.09 -2.48 6.53
CA ASN A 21 6.62 -3.25 5.38
C ASN A 21 6.51 -2.46 4.05
N LEU A 22 7.14 -1.28 3.96
CA LEU A 22 7.32 -0.57 2.69
C LEU A 22 8.80 -0.54 2.32
N PHE A 23 9.26 -1.63 1.73
CA PHE A 23 10.61 -1.79 1.24
C PHE A 23 10.63 -2.68 -0.01
N ALA A 24 11.70 -2.56 -0.80
CA ALA A 24 11.97 -3.44 -1.94
C ALA A 24 13.47 -3.57 -2.20
N PHE A 25 13.85 -4.72 -2.77
CA PHE A 25 15.24 -5.06 -3.08
C PHE A 25 15.48 -4.97 -4.59
N GLY A 26 16.68 -4.55 -4.99
CA GLY A 26 17.18 -4.62 -6.37
C GLY A 26 18.70 -4.80 -6.42
N LYS A 27 19.24 -5.23 -7.57
CA LYS A 27 20.70 -5.41 -7.73
C LYS A 27 21.45 -4.09 -7.79
N THR A 28 20.78 -3.03 -8.20
CA THR A 28 21.30 -1.65 -8.19
C THR A 28 20.39 -0.75 -7.36
N GLU A 29 20.91 0.40 -6.91
CA GLU A 29 20.09 1.40 -6.22
C GLU A 29 18.88 1.83 -7.05
N HIS A 30 19.05 1.96 -8.37
CA HIS A 30 17.98 2.33 -9.28
C HIS A 30 16.89 1.26 -9.33
N GLU A 31 17.28 -0.01 -9.45
CA GLU A 31 16.35 -1.14 -9.47
C GLU A 31 15.58 -1.25 -8.15
N ALA A 32 16.26 -1.09 -7.00
CA ALA A 32 15.60 -1.13 -5.69
C ALA A 32 14.54 -0.04 -5.56
N LEU A 33 14.81 1.17 -6.09
CA LEU A 33 13.84 2.27 -6.10
C LEU A 33 12.66 2.00 -7.05
N GLN A 34 12.90 1.39 -8.22
CA GLN A 34 11.85 0.99 -9.15
C GLN A 34 10.94 -0.07 -8.54
N GLU A 35 11.51 -1.08 -7.88
CA GLU A 35 10.71 -2.10 -7.19
C GLU A 35 9.93 -1.52 -6.01
N LEU A 36 10.50 -0.56 -5.28
CA LEU A 36 9.77 0.13 -4.21
C LEU A 36 8.57 0.91 -4.76
N GLN A 37 8.71 1.53 -5.94
CA GLN A 37 7.59 2.18 -6.62
C GLN A 37 6.49 1.18 -6.95
N HIS A 38 6.82 0.00 -7.51
CA HIS A 38 5.82 -1.03 -7.79
C HIS A 38 5.09 -1.51 -6.54
N VAL A 39 5.81 -1.70 -5.42
CA VAL A 39 5.20 -2.04 -4.13
C VAL A 39 4.21 -0.96 -3.68
N ILE A 40 4.58 0.31 -3.81
CA ILE A 40 3.71 1.43 -3.45
C ILE A 40 2.46 1.47 -4.33
N ASP A 41 2.61 1.29 -5.64
CA ASP A 41 1.49 1.28 -6.60
C ASP A 41 0.50 0.14 -6.27
N MET A 42 1.00 -1.07 -6.00
CA MET A 42 0.19 -2.20 -5.57
C MET A 42 -0.56 -1.89 -4.26
N MET A 43 0.12 -1.31 -3.27
CA MET A 43 -0.50 -0.95 -1.98
C MET A 43 -1.56 0.13 -2.14
N ILE A 44 -1.35 1.10 -3.04
CA ILE A 44 -2.35 2.13 -3.35
C ILE A 44 -3.61 1.48 -3.92
N ASP A 45 -3.47 0.57 -4.88
CA ASP A 45 -4.62 -0.07 -5.51
C ASP A 45 -5.36 -1.00 -4.54
N TYR A 46 -4.63 -1.77 -3.72
CA TYR A 46 -5.21 -2.55 -2.63
C TYR A 46 -6.08 -1.68 -1.70
N HIS A 47 -5.57 -0.55 -1.22
CA HIS A 47 -6.34 0.32 -0.32
C HIS A 47 -7.54 0.99 -1.01
N LYS A 48 -7.46 1.28 -2.32
CA LYS A 48 -8.61 1.80 -3.07
C LYS A 48 -9.72 0.76 -3.16
N GLU A 49 -9.38 -0.49 -3.44
CA GLU A 49 -10.34 -1.60 -3.48
C GLU A 49 -10.98 -1.81 -2.10
N GLU A 50 -10.17 -1.82 -1.04
CA GLU A 50 -10.66 -1.93 0.34
C GLU A 50 -11.62 -0.79 0.69
N LEU A 51 -11.25 0.46 0.38
CA LEU A 51 -12.12 1.62 0.62
C LEU A 51 -13.44 1.51 -0.15
N THR A 52 -13.39 1.00 -1.38
CA THR A 52 -14.58 0.79 -2.22
C THR A 52 -15.50 -0.27 -1.60
N PHE A 53 -14.93 -1.38 -1.14
CA PHE A 53 -15.66 -2.42 -0.43
C PHE A 53 -16.31 -1.89 0.85
N GLN A 54 -15.56 -1.17 1.69
CA GLN A 54 -16.07 -0.58 2.93
C GLN A 54 -17.23 0.40 2.67
N LYS A 55 -17.16 1.22 1.62
CA LYS A 55 -18.26 2.11 1.20
C LYS A 55 -19.51 1.31 0.81
N SER A 56 -19.36 0.21 0.06
CA SER A 56 -20.47 -0.67 -0.30
C SER A 56 -21.15 -1.26 0.93
N VAL A 57 -20.37 -1.80 1.88
CA VAL A 57 -20.88 -2.34 3.15
C VAL A 57 -21.62 -1.27 3.95
N LYS A 58 -21.03 -0.07 4.09
CA LYS A 58 -21.67 1.06 4.78
C LYS A 58 -23.03 1.40 4.17
N ASN A 59 -23.11 1.52 2.85
CA ASN A 59 -24.35 1.85 2.15
C ASN A 59 -25.41 0.75 2.32
N PHE A 60 -25.02 -0.52 2.22
CA PHE A 60 -25.92 -1.64 2.46
C PHE A 60 -26.50 -1.61 3.88
N LEU A 61 -25.66 -1.36 4.89
CA LEU A 61 -26.10 -1.24 6.28
C LEU A 61 -27.07 -0.06 6.48
N LEU A 62 -26.83 1.08 5.83
CA LEU A 62 -27.75 2.23 5.88
C LEU A 62 -29.13 1.86 5.30
N THR A 63 -29.17 1.23 4.13
CA THR A 63 -30.41 0.77 3.51
C THR A 63 -31.15 -0.24 4.40
N LYS A 64 -30.44 -1.20 5.00
CA LYS A 64 -31.05 -2.17 5.93
C LYS A 64 -31.64 -1.49 7.15
N LYS A 65 -30.94 -0.52 7.76
CA LYS A 65 -31.46 0.24 8.90
C LYS A 65 -32.74 1.01 8.57
N LEU A 66 -32.80 1.64 7.39
CA LEU A 66 -34.01 2.34 6.94
C LEU A 66 -35.21 1.38 6.82
N ASN A 67 -35.00 0.17 6.32
CA ASN A 67 -36.06 -0.82 6.19
C ASN A 67 -36.58 -1.38 7.53
N TYR A 68 -35.80 -1.29 8.62
CA TYR A 68 -36.24 -1.67 9.97
C TYR A 68 -36.88 -0.51 10.76
N ALA A 69 -36.83 0.71 10.23
CA ALA A 69 -37.44 1.89 10.85
C ALA A 69 -38.88 2.14 10.38
N VAL A 70 -39.47 1.17 9.66
CA VAL A 70 -40.87 1.15 9.18
C VAL A 70 -41.69 0.22 10.05
#